data_AF-A0A841I6G3-F1
#
_entry.id   AF-A0A841I6G3-F1
#
_cell.length_a   1.000
_cell.length_b   1.000
_cell.length_c   1.000
_cell.angle_alpha   90.00
_cell.angle_beta   90.00
_cell.angle_gamma   90.00
#
_symmetry.space_group_name_H-M   'P 1'
#
loop_
_entity.id
_entity.type
_entity.pdbx_description
1 polymer ?
#
loop_
_entity_poly.entity_id
_entity_poly.type
_entity_poly.pdbx_seq_one_letter_code
_entity_poly.pdbx_strand_id
1 'polypeptide(L)' 'QLGYRTVAEGIETAAQCTDLEVVGCDSGQGYLFARPMPAREFEWVLAQDISGQAPTLGD' A
#
# COMPACT_ATOMS: atom_id res chain seq x y z
N GLN A 1 -0.05 15.41 21.37
CA GLN A 1 0.29 14.90 20.03
C GLN A 1 1.47 15.70 19.49
N LEU A 2 2.36 15.08 18.71
CA LEU A 2 3.59 15.70 18.18
C LEU A 2 3.45 16.26 16.74
N GLY A 3 2.31 16.06 16.09
CA GLY A 3 2.03 16.59 14.75
C GLY A 3 2.77 15.90 13.60
N TYR A 4 3.33 14.72 13.83
CA TYR A 4 4.01 13.93 12.81
C TYR A 4 3.03 13.06 12.03
N ARG A 5 3.34 12.84 10.74
CA ARG A 5 2.76 11.76 9.95
C ARG A 5 3.50 10.47 10.24
N THR A 6 2.76 9.38 10.28
CA THR A 6 3.21 8.03 10.57
C THR A 6 3.06 7.14 9.35
N VAL A 7 4.01 6.23 9.17
CA VAL A 7 3.95 5.19 8.13
C VAL A 7 4.11 3.85 8.83
N ALA A 8 3.15 2.95 8.65
CA ALA A 8 3.24 1.58 9.12
C ALA A 8 3.88 0.68 8.06
N GLU A 9 4.92 -0.06 8.41
CA GLU A 9 5.62 -0.96 7.50
C GLU A 9 5.35 -2.44 7.85
N GLY A 10 5.33 -3.30 6.83
CA GLY A 10 5.18 -4.75 7.02
C GLY A 10 3.73 -5.21 7.15
N ILE A 11 2.78 -4.53 6.50
CA ILE A 11 1.37 -4.93 6.48
C ILE A 11 1.19 -6.14 5.54
N GLU A 12 0.82 -7.28 6.10
CA GLU A 12 0.68 -8.55 5.38
C GLU A 12 -0.75 -9.06 5.33
N THR A 13 -1.64 -8.57 6.22
CA THR A 13 -3.02 -9.03 6.34
C THR A 13 -4.02 -7.87 6.41
N ALA A 14 -5.24 -8.10 5.92
CA ALA A 14 -6.31 -7.10 5.97
C ALA A 14 -6.64 -6.66 7.40
N ALA A 15 -6.55 -7.57 8.38
CA ALA A 15 -6.77 -7.25 9.79
C ALA A 15 -5.75 -6.23 10.32
N GLN A 16 -4.46 -6.39 10.00
CA GLN A 16 -3.43 -5.41 10.36
C GLN A 16 -3.72 -4.03 9.73
N CYS A 17 -4.18 -3.99 8.48
CA CYS A 17 -4.56 -2.74 7.81
C CYS A 17 -5.71 -2.04 8.55
N THR A 18 -6.78 -2.79 8.87
CA THR A 18 -7.92 -2.27 9.63
C THR A 18 -7.51 -1.76 11.02
N ASP A 19 -6.67 -2.49 11.74
CA ASP A 19 -6.19 -2.05 13.06
C ASP A 19 -5.40 -0.72 12.95
N LEU A 20 -4.57 -0.58 11.91
CA LEU A 20 -3.78 0.63 11.65
C LEU A 20 -4.64 1.84 11.25
N GLU A 21 -5.70 1.62 10.48
CA GLU A 21 -6.70 2.65 10.17
C GLU A 21 -7.42 3.14 11.44
N VAL A 22 -7.81 2.21 12.32
CA VAL A 22 -8.54 2.53 13.57
C VAL A 22 -7.68 3.36 14.52
N VAL A 23 -6.37 3.07 14.63
CA VAL A 23 -5.46 3.86 15.48
C VAL A 23 -5.02 5.18 14.83
N GLY A 24 -5.45 5.45 13.59
CA GLY A 24 -5.21 6.69 12.89
C GLY A 24 -3.80 6.80 12.29
N CYS A 25 -3.24 5.69 11.80
CA CYS A 25 -1.99 5.72 11.02
C CYS A 25 -2.25 6.38 9.65
N ASP A 26 -1.34 7.23 9.19
CA ASP A 26 -1.56 8.06 8.00
C ASP A 26 -1.38 7.31 6.69
N SER A 27 -0.42 6.38 6.64
CA SER A 27 -0.16 5.54 5.47
C SER A 27 0.50 4.21 5.85
N GLY A 28 0.49 3.26 4.92
CA GLY A 28 1.04 1.94 5.15
C GLY A 28 1.73 1.34 3.92
N GLN A 29 2.69 0.43 4.17
CA GLN A 29 3.33 -0.39 3.15
C GLN A 29 3.42 -1.85 3.61
N GLY A 30 3.33 -2.78 2.66
CA GLY A 30 3.54 -4.19 2.92
C GLY A 30 3.01 -5.09 1.81
N TYR A 31 3.26 -6.39 1.96
CA TYR A 31 2.91 -7.39 0.95
C TYR A 31 1.41 -7.62 0.78
N LEU A 32 0.58 -7.10 1.69
CA LEU A 32 -0.86 -7.02 1.47
C LEU A 32 -1.20 -6.20 0.20
N PHE A 33 -0.43 -5.14 -0.08
CA PHE A 33 -0.69 -4.23 -1.20
C PHE A 33 0.07 -4.64 -2.45
N ALA A 34 1.40 -4.78 -2.33
CA ALA A 34 2.26 -5.18 -3.42
C ALA A 34 3.62 -5.67 -2.89
N ARG A 35 4.29 -6.52 -3.67
CA ARG A 35 5.71 -6.79 -3.45
C ARG A 35 6.57 -5.63 -4.03
N PRO A 36 7.78 -5.39 -3.50
CA PRO A 36 8.76 -4.55 -4.16
C PRO A 36 8.96 -5.01 -5.60
N MET A 37 8.97 -4.06 -6.52
CA MET A 37 9.03 -4.31 -7.96
C MET A 37 10.00 -3.34 -8.64
N PRO A 38 10.56 -3.70 -9.81
CA PRO A 38 11.31 -2.78 -10.65
C PRO A 38 10.50 -1.54 -11.05
N ALA A 39 11.19 -0.43 -11.30
CA ALA A 39 10.55 0.84 -11.67
C ALA A 39 9.59 0.73 -12.87
N ARG A 40 9.95 -0.07 -13.89
CA ARG A 40 9.11 -0.29 -15.07
C ARG A 40 7.76 -0.94 -14.74
N GLU A 41 7.75 -1.88 -13.80
CA GLU A 41 6.51 -2.52 -13.34
C GLU A 41 5.69 -1.54 -12.50
N PHE A 42 6.36 -0.75 -11.66
CA PHE A 42 5.70 0.31 -10.89
C PHE A 42 5.05 1.37 -11.79
N GLU A 43 5.71 1.80 -12.86
CA GLU A 43 5.15 2.72 -13.86
C GLU A 43 3.87 2.16 -14.48
N TRP A 44 3.82 0.85 -14.75
CA TRP A 44 2.63 0.15 -15.24
C TRP A 44 1.50 0.12 -14.20
N VAL A 45 1.82 -0.14 -12.94
CA VAL A 45 0.87 -0.10 -11.82
C VAL A 45 0.28 1.31 -11.67
N LEU A 46 1.14 2.33 -11.69
CA LEU A 46 0.75 3.73 -11.56
C LEU A 46 -0.10 4.21 -12.74
N ALA A 47 0.22 3.77 -13.96
CA ALA A 47 -0.52 4.12 -15.16
C ALA A 47 -1.92 3.46 -15.25
N GLN A 48 -2.12 2.35 -14.54
CA GLN A 48 -3.42 1.67 -14.47
C GLN A 48 -4.38 2.31 -13.47
N ASP A 49 -3.89 3.19 -12.59
CA ASP A 49 -4.70 3.76 -11.52
C ASP A 49 -5.33 5.12 -11.89
N ILE A 50 -6.38 5.05 -12.72
CA ILE A 50 -7.40 6.12 -12.82
C ILE A 50 -8.77 5.60 -12.35
N SER A 51 -8.93 4.30 -12.03
CA SER A 51 -10.24 3.71 -11.70
C SER A 51 -10.31 2.79 -10.48
N GLY A 52 -9.29 2.75 -9.61
CA GLY A 52 -9.39 2.06 -8.32
C GLY A 52 -9.50 0.53 -8.40
N GLN A 53 -8.82 -0.09 -9.37
CA GLN A 53 -8.78 -1.54 -9.53
C GLN A 53 -7.33 -2.03 -9.41
N ALA A 54 -7.10 -3.01 -8.55
CA ALA A 54 -5.74 -3.52 -8.29
C ALA A 54 -5.15 -4.13 -9.58
N PRO A 55 -3.92 -3.75 -9.98
CA PRO A 55 -3.30 -4.28 -11.17
C PRO A 55 -2.95 -5.76 -10.97
N THR A 56 -3.34 -6.59 -11.94
CA THR A 56 -2.84 -7.95 -12.05
C THR A 56 -1.47 -7.89 -12.71
N LEU A 57 -0.42 -8.36 -12.03
CA LEU A 57 0.86 -8.64 -12.67
C LEU A 57 0.62 -9.70 -13.75
N GLY A 58 0.81 -9.34 -15.02
CA GLY A 58 0.77 -10.27 -16.13
C GLY A 58 2.00 -11.19 -16.12
N ASP A 59 1.78 -12.43 -16.55
CA ASP A 59 2.78 -13.53 -16.62
C ASP A 59 4.10 -13.16 -17.32
#